data_AF-A0A352RGC2-F1
#
_entry.id   AF-A0A352RGC2-F1
#
_cell.length_a   1.000
_cell.length_b   1.000
_cell.length_c   1.000
_cell.angle_alpha   90.00
_cell.angle_beta   90.00
_cell.angle_gamma   90.00
#
_symmetry.space_group_name_H-M   'P 1'
#
loop_
_entity.id
_entity.type
_entity.pdbx_description
1 polymer ?
#
loop_
_entity_poly.entity_id
_entity_poly.type
_entity_poly.pdbx_seq_one_letter_code
_entity_poly.pdbx_strand_id
1 'polypeptide(L)' 'MKQNTLGSSEIKVSCLGLGTMTFGEQNSEEEAFAQMDCALA' A
#
# COMPACT_ATOMS: atom_id res chain seq x y z
N MET A 1 11.04 3.82 5.39
CA MET A 1 10.82 2.99 4.18
C MET A 1 11.81 3.36 3.08
N LYS A 2 12.25 2.38 2.27
CA LYS A 2 13.07 2.65 1.07
C LYS A 2 12.16 3.09 -0.09
N GLN A 3 12.58 4.11 -0.84
CA GLN A 3 11.85 4.65 -1.99
C GLN A 3 12.73 4.65 -3.25
N ASN A 4 12.10 4.49 -4.41
CA ASN A 4 12.74 4.51 -5.72
C ASN A 4 12.04 5.51 -6.65
N THR A 5 12.77 6.07 -7.60
CA THR A 5 12.20 6.89 -8.68
C THR A 5 11.42 6.01 -9.66
N LEU A 6 10.20 6.42 -10.01
CA LEU A 6 9.37 5.70 -10.96
C LEU A 6 9.78 6.03 -12.39
N GLY A 7 10.55 5.13 -13.02
CA GLY A 7 11.01 5.30 -14.40
C GLY A 7 11.80 6.59 -14.59
N SER A 8 11.43 7.38 -15.61
CA SER A 8 12.00 8.71 -15.89
C SER A 8 11.23 9.87 -15.25
N SER A 9 10.26 9.60 -14.38
CA SER A 9 9.49 10.65 -13.70
C SER A 9 10.22 11.18 -12.46
N GLU A 10 9.73 12.29 -11.91
CA GLU A 10 10.19 12.81 -10.61
C GLU A 10 9.48 12.15 -9.42
N ILE A 11 8.58 11.18 -9.67
CA ILE A 11 7.77 10.54 -8.64
C ILE A 11 8.63 9.52 -7.88
N LYS A 12 8.65 9.65 -6.55
CA LYS A 12 9.26 8.66 -5.65
C LYS A 12 8.17 7.73 -5.12
N VAL A 13 8.35 6.43 -5.31
CA VAL A 13 7.44 5.38 -4.85
C VAL A 13 8.13 4.47 -3.83
N SER A 14 7.38 3.94 -2.87
CA SER A 14 7.89 2.95 -1.93
C SER A 14 8.32 1.67 -2.67
N CYS A 15 9.37 1.01 -2.17
CA CYS A 15 9.83 -0.27 -2.74
C CYS A 15 8.82 -1.42 -2.58
N LEU A 16 7.87 -1.28 -1.65
CA LEU A 16 6.80 -2.23 -1.37
C LEU A 16 5.48 -1.46 -1.40
N GLY A 17 4.44 -2.09 -1.96
CA GLY A 17 3.08 -1.57 -1.99
C GLY A 17 2.10 -2.57 -1.36
N LEU A 18 1.01 -2.05 -0.81
CA LEU A 18 -0.08 -2.86 -0.26
C LEU A 18 -1.04 -3.25 -1.38
N GLY A 19 -1.24 -4.55 -1.60
CA GLY A 19 -2.29 -5.06 -2.47
C GLY A 19 -3.63 -5.12 -1.74
N THR A 20 -4.72 -4.79 -2.43
CA THR A 20 -6.06 -4.60 -1.81
C THR A 20 -7.15 -5.46 -2.45
N MET A 21 -6.79 -6.50 -3.20
CA MET A 21 -7.77 -7.29 -3.98
C MET A 21 -8.81 -8.04 -3.13
N THR A 22 -8.55 -8.22 -1.83
CA THR A 22 -9.39 -8.97 -0.89
C THR A 22 -10.36 -8.09 -0.08
N PHE A 23 -10.21 -6.76 -0.17
CA PHE A 23 -10.98 -5.82 0.64
C PHE A 23 -12.44 -5.80 0.20
N GLY A 24 -13.37 -5.95 1.14
CA GLY A 24 -14.82 -5.97 0.90
C GLY A 24 -15.41 -7.34 0.56
N GLU A 25 -14.58 -8.37 0.42
CA GLU A 25 -15.01 -9.76 0.16
C GLU A 25 -14.45 -10.72 1.21
N GLN A 26 -13.12 -10.91 1.23
CA GLN A 26 -12.45 -11.77 2.20
C GLN A 26 -12.02 -11.00 3.46
N ASN A 27 -11.85 -9.69 3.33
CA ASN A 27 -11.54 -8.80 4.45
C ASN A 27 -12.66 -7.81 4.70
N SER A 28 -12.97 -7.59 5.98
CA SER A 28 -13.90 -6.53 6.38
C SER A 28 -13.28 -5.14 6.14
N GLU A 29 -14.10 -4.10 6.18
CA GLU A 29 -13.66 -2.71 6.08
C GLU A 29 -12.65 -2.36 7.21
N GLU A 30 -12.91 -2.80 8.43
CA GLU A 30 -12.04 -2.58 9.59
C GLU A 30 -10.67 -3.26 9.42
N GLU A 31 -10.63 -4.49 8.90
CA GLU A 31 -9.39 -5.20 8.59
C GLU A 31 -8.61 -4.53 7.47
N ALA A 32 -9.30 -4.04 6.43
CA ALA A 32 -8.69 -3.31 5.33
C ALA A 32 -8.04 -2.02 5.83
N PHE A 33 -8.73 -1.25 6.67
CA PHE A 33 -8.15 -0.03 7.27
C PHE A 33 -6.97 -0.33 8.17
N ALA A 34 -7.04 -1.38 9.00
CA ALA A 34 -5.90 -1.81 9.80
C ALA A 34 -4.67 -2.19 8.95
N GLN A 35 -4.89 -2.81 7.78
CA GLN A 35 -3.81 -3.10 6.83
C GLN A 35 -3.23 -1.83 6.20
N MET A 36 -4.07 -0.83 5.87
CA MET A 36 -3.61 0.47 5.37
C MET A 36 -2.77 1.23 6.41
N ASP A 37 -3.24 1.27 7.67
CA ASP A 37 -2.52 1.90 8.77
C ASP A 37 -1.15 1.24 8.99
N CYS A 38 -1.10 -0.10 8.96
CA CYS A 38 0.13 -0.87 9.07
C CYS A 38 1.11 -0.59 7.92
N ALA A 39 0.59 -0.41 6.69
CA ALA A 39 1.43 -0.11 5.53
C ALA A 39 2.02 1.32 5.55
N LEU A 40 1.45 2.23 6.34
CA LEU A 40 1.93 3.62 6.50
C LEU A 40 2.87 3.80 7.70
N ALA A 41 2.88 2.86 8.66
CA ALA A 41 3.75 2.86 9.84
C ALA A 41 5.24 2.61 9.50
#